data_AF-A0A8T5M696-F1
#
_entry.id   AF-A0A8T5M696-F1
#
_cell.length_a   1.000
_cell.length_b   1.000
_cell.length_c   1.000
_cell.angle_alpha   90.00
_cell.angle_beta   90.00
_cell.angle_gamma   90.00
#
_symmetry.space_group_name_H-M   'P 1'
#
loop_
_entity.id
_entity.type
_entity.pdbx_description
1 polymer ?
#
loop_
_entity_poly.entity_id
_entity_poly.type
_entity_poly.pdbx_seq_one_letter_code
_entity_poly.pdbx_strand_id
1 'polypeptide(L)'
;MGLNEIFVFASNLPDSFYALSNESVSKIKFDILNLFSQIFTWKTLVILTPSLIYLNYKISTSIFRRLEKRKAENKRVADEICEIKDILDTNVGRISLDEMPGFLKSLEEKLSILKTSKKLANFRKPLNDKIMETEPVLKELKSKKRLRELKEERDLLEQEIKELDRQKQEKLMDEEAKWREILNKLEPDENNAFKKDELSDEEIRALQNEGYQHANEYCVFERKIVSVLVKPILNHSKTHTFLVWSLCQLLEKFEDVEKITGHETRDADITFRYKRKYYALEVETGNLLRKKRQAREKVRFLNSKYKDRWMFIVTNKNLLARYRKLGPATQRSVVAKSLKKLLKIST
;
A
#
# COMPACT_ATOMS: atom_id res chain seq x y z
N MET A 1 74.80 19.25 67.28
CA MET A 1 75.00 18.74 68.66
C MET A 1 75.32 17.26 68.55
N GLY A 2 76.54 16.76 68.63
CA GLY A 2 77.79 17.32 69.13
C GLY A 2 78.48 16.21 69.92
N LEU A 3 79.34 15.42 69.26
CA LEU A 3 80.31 14.53 69.88
C LEU A 3 81.67 14.84 69.25
N ASN A 4 82.12 16.07 69.46
CA ASN A 4 83.50 16.52 69.39
C ASN A 4 83.75 17.25 70.72
N GLU A 5 84.98 17.14 71.24
CA GLU A 5 85.50 17.79 72.47
C GLU A 5 85.33 17.05 73.80
N ILE A 6 86.01 15.90 74.00
CA ILE A 6 86.61 15.59 75.30
C ILE A 6 87.86 14.72 75.03
N PHE A 7 89.01 15.31 74.69
CA PHE A 7 90.34 14.68 74.87
C PHE A 7 91.48 15.69 74.70
N VAL A 8 91.52 16.74 75.54
CA VAL A 8 92.75 17.50 75.84
C VAL A 8 92.60 17.99 77.29
N PHE A 9 93.33 17.37 78.22
CA PHE A 9 93.86 17.93 79.49
C PHE A 9 94.07 16.78 80.48
N ALA A 10 95.33 16.38 80.67
CA ALA A 10 95.90 15.99 81.97
C ALA A 10 97.28 15.33 81.75
N SER A 11 98.24 16.12 81.29
CA SER A 11 99.67 15.86 81.48
C SER A 11 100.17 16.90 82.46
N ASN A 12 100.80 16.44 83.55
CA ASN A 12 101.58 17.17 84.57
C ASN A 12 100.97 17.14 85.98
N LEU A 13 101.37 16.15 86.78
CA LEU A 13 102.05 16.37 88.07
C LEU A 13 102.71 15.04 88.54
N PRO A 14 103.87 15.11 89.22
CA PRO A 14 104.82 14.00 89.33
C PRO A 14 104.79 13.26 90.68
N ASP A 15 105.32 12.04 90.60
CA ASP A 15 106.18 11.30 91.53
C ASP A 15 105.93 11.39 93.04
N SER A 16 105.31 10.34 93.60
CA SER A 16 106.02 9.41 94.49
C SER A 16 105.06 8.41 95.16
N PHE A 17 105.62 7.26 95.54
CA PHE A 17 105.09 6.24 96.46
C PHE A 17 104.18 5.10 95.94
N TYR A 18 104.87 4.00 95.60
CA TYR A 18 104.70 2.63 96.13
C TYR A 18 103.35 1.89 95.98
N ALA A 19 103.35 0.98 95.00
CA ALA A 19 103.13 -0.46 95.17
C ALA A 19 101.92 -0.96 96.00
N LEU A 20 100.80 -1.23 95.31
CA LEU A 20 99.88 -2.32 95.65
C LEU A 20 99.43 -3.04 94.37
N SER A 21 99.37 -4.37 94.45
CA SER A 21 99.40 -5.38 93.38
C SER A 21 98.29 -5.31 92.31
N ASN A 22 98.72 -5.38 91.04
CA ASN A 22 97.94 -5.34 89.79
C ASN A 22 96.96 -6.50 89.52
N GLU A 23 96.81 -7.49 90.40
CA GLU A 23 95.99 -8.69 90.12
C GLU A 23 94.49 -8.53 90.45
N SER A 24 94.13 -7.62 91.36
CA SER A 24 92.75 -7.51 91.85
C SER A 24 91.84 -6.66 90.96
N VAL A 25 92.41 -5.77 90.13
CA VAL A 25 91.66 -4.81 89.30
C VAL A 25 91.28 -5.41 87.93
N SER A 26 92.03 -6.40 87.44
CA SER A 26 91.73 -7.07 86.15
C SER A 26 90.51 -8.00 86.25
N LYS A 27 90.34 -8.69 87.38
CA LYS A 27 89.24 -9.64 87.62
C LYS A 27 87.87 -8.94 87.73
N ILE A 28 87.82 -7.80 88.41
CA ILE A 28 86.59 -7.00 88.56
C ILE A 28 86.15 -6.39 87.22
N LYS A 29 87.10 -5.97 86.36
CA LYS A 29 86.76 -5.49 85.00
C LYS A 29 86.18 -6.60 84.12
N PHE A 30 86.69 -7.82 84.24
CA PHE A 30 86.22 -8.97 83.46
C PHE A 30 84.80 -9.40 83.87
N ASP A 31 84.50 -9.44 85.17
CA ASP A 31 83.17 -9.80 85.67
C ASP A 31 82.11 -8.72 85.36
N ILE A 32 82.49 -7.44 85.40
CA ILE A 32 81.60 -6.34 84.99
C ILE A 32 81.32 -6.39 83.48
N LEU A 33 82.32 -6.65 82.64
CA LEU A 33 82.13 -6.84 81.19
C LEU A 33 81.22 -8.03 80.87
N ASN A 34 81.34 -9.13 81.63
CA ASN A 34 80.50 -10.32 81.45
C ASN A 34 79.05 -10.08 81.92
N LEU A 35 78.86 -9.33 83.00
CA LEU A 35 77.54 -8.89 83.46
C LEU A 35 76.87 -7.91 82.48
N PHE A 36 77.63 -6.96 81.92
CA PHE A 36 77.14 -6.07 80.86
C PHE A 36 76.81 -6.83 79.58
N SER A 37 77.59 -7.84 79.20
CA SER A 37 77.27 -8.76 78.10
C SER A 37 75.97 -9.53 78.36
N GLN A 38 75.75 -10.04 79.57
CA GLN A 38 74.51 -10.73 79.96
C GLN A 38 73.29 -9.80 80.01
N ILE A 39 73.44 -8.57 80.52
CA ILE A 39 72.37 -7.57 80.54
C ILE A 39 72.06 -7.07 79.13
N PHE A 40 73.07 -6.91 78.27
CA PHE A 40 72.91 -6.50 76.89
C PHE A 40 72.25 -7.60 76.05
N THR A 41 72.61 -8.88 76.27
CA THR A 41 71.95 -10.03 75.64
C THR A 41 70.50 -10.19 76.12
N TRP A 42 70.20 -9.96 77.40
CA TRP A 42 68.82 -9.95 77.89
C TRP A 42 67.99 -8.77 77.37
N LYS A 43 68.56 -7.56 77.33
CA LYS A 43 67.88 -6.37 76.77
C LYS A 43 67.62 -6.52 75.28
N THR A 44 68.60 -7.03 74.52
CA THR A 44 68.41 -7.33 73.09
C THR A 44 67.38 -8.44 72.90
N LEU A 45 67.38 -9.50 73.72
CA LEU A 45 66.37 -10.56 73.67
C LEU A 45 64.95 -10.03 73.96
N VAL A 46 64.78 -9.23 75.02
CA VAL A 46 63.48 -8.64 75.43
C VAL A 46 62.95 -7.62 74.42
N ILE A 47 63.81 -6.92 73.68
CA ILE A 47 63.41 -5.97 72.63
C ILE A 47 63.19 -6.67 71.27
N LEU A 48 63.99 -7.68 70.94
CA LEU A 48 63.89 -8.42 69.68
C LEU A 48 62.69 -9.37 69.67
N THR A 49 62.33 -9.99 70.79
CA THR A 49 61.21 -10.95 70.82
C THR A 49 59.86 -10.34 70.46
N PRO A 50 59.41 -9.19 71.02
CA PRO A 50 58.17 -8.53 70.60
C PRO A 50 58.20 -8.08 69.14
N SER A 51 59.38 -7.62 68.68
CA SER A 51 59.59 -7.20 67.29
C SER A 51 59.46 -8.37 66.31
N LEU A 52 60.03 -9.53 66.66
CA LEU A 52 59.91 -10.78 65.88
C LEU A 52 58.47 -11.32 65.91
N ILE A 53 57.79 -11.28 67.06
CA ILE A 53 56.38 -11.67 67.19
C ILE A 53 55.49 -10.78 66.31
N TYR A 54 55.68 -9.46 66.34
CA TYR A 54 54.95 -8.52 65.51
C TYR A 54 55.23 -8.74 64.01
N LEU A 55 56.49 -8.97 63.63
CA LEU A 55 56.88 -9.26 62.25
C LEU A 55 56.21 -10.55 61.75
N ASN A 56 56.24 -11.62 62.57
CA ASN A 56 55.63 -12.90 62.25
C ASN A 56 54.10 -12.78 62.15
N TYR A 57 53.46 -12.03 63.04
CA TYR A 57 52.03 -11.69 62.96
C TYR A 57 51.68 -10.93 61.67
N LYS A 58 52.48 -9.92 61.29
CA LYS A 58 52.27 -9.13 60.06
C LYS A 58 52.46 -9.97 58.79
N ILE A 59 53.44 -10.88 58.79
CA ILE A 59 53.67 -11.85 57.71
C ILE A 59 52.49 -12.82 57.63
N SER A 60 52.08 -13.41 58.76
CA SER A 60 50.96 -14.36 58.85
C SER A 60 49.64 -13.75 58.38
N THR A 61 49.30 -12.55 58.85
CA THR A 61 48.09 -11.82 58.41
C THR A 61 48.14 -11.43 56.93
N SER A 62 49.30 -11.07 56.39
CA SER A 62 49.49 -10.82 54.96
C SER A 62 49.29 -12.09 54.12
N ILE A 63 49.82 -13.22 54.58
CA ILE A 63 49.62 -14.54 53.96
C ILE A 63 48.15 -14.93 54.01
N PHE A 64 47.50 -14.80 55.17
CA PHE A 64 46.08 -15.12 55.35
C PHE A 64 45.18 -14.27 54.44
N ARG A 65 45.40 -12.94 54.38
CA ARG A 65 44.67 -12.06 53.45
C ARG A 65 44.90 -12.44 51.99
N ARG A 66 46.11 -12.84 51.62
CA ARG A 66 46.40 -13.33 50.26
C ARG A 66 45.69 -14.66 49.97
N LEU A 67 45.61 -15.56 50.95
CA LEU A 67 44.89 -16.82 50.84
C LEU A 67 43.38 -16.61 50.74
N GLU A 68 42.80 -15.73 51.56
CA GLU A 68 41.38 -15.37 51.46
C GLU A 68 41.05 -14.73 50.13
N LYS A 69 41.87 -13.78 49.65
CA LYS A 69 41.70 -13.19 48.32
C LYS A 69 41.75 -14.26 47.23
N ARG A 70 42.72 -15.19 47.29
CA ARG A 70 42.81 -16.31 46.35
C ARG A 70 41.61 -17.26 46.45
N LYS A 71 41.11 -17.53 47.65
CA LYS A 71 39.92 -18.38 47.88
C LYS A 71 38.67 -17.72 47.31
N ALA A 72 38.47 -16.43 47.55
CA ALA A 72 37.36 -15.66 46.99
C ALA A 72 37.45 -15.57 45.45
N GLU A 73 38.64 -15.34 44.90
CA GLU A 73 38.88 -15.33 43.46
C GLU A 73 38.61 -16.71 42.84
N ASN A 74 39.12 -17.77 43.46
CA ASN A 74 38.87 -19.14 42.99
C ASN A 74 37.40 -19.53 43.08
N LYS A 75 36.67 -19.06 44.11
CA LYS A 75 35.22 -19.26 44.21
C LYS A 75 34.50 -18.55 43.07
N ARG A 76 34.79 -17.26 42.82
CA ARG A 76 34.21 -16.52 41.68
C ARG A 76 34.49 -17.21 40.34
N VAL A 77 35.72 -17.68 40.13
CA VAL A 77 36.10 -18.43 38.93
C VAL A 77 35.33 -19.75 38.84
N ALA A 78 35.09 -20.45 39.95
CA ALA A 78 34.31 -21.68 39.96
C ALA A 78 32.83 -21.43 39.64
N ASP A 79 32.24 -20.37 40.21
CA ASP A 79 30.86 -19.96 39.93
C ASP A 79 30.71 -19.59 38.43
N GLU A 80 31.65 -18.83 37.87
CA GLU A 80 31.68 -18.50 36.43
C GLU A 80 31.85 -19.76 35.55
N ILE A 81 32.65 -20.74 35.97
CA ILE A 81 32.78 -22.02 35.25
C ILE A 81 31.46 -22.77 35.23
N CYS A 82 30.72 -22.76 36.35
CA CYS A 82 29.41 -23.41 36.43
C CYS A 82 28.43 -22.77 35.46
N GLU A 83 28.30 -21.43 35.51
CA GLU A 83 27.42 -20.69 34.61
C GLU A 83 27.78 -20.88 33.14
N ILE A 84 29.07 -20.88 32.79
CA ILE A 84 29.52 -21.13 31.41
C ILE A 84 29.14 -22.54 30.96
N LYS A 85 29.28 -23.56 31.83
CA LYS A 85 28.87 -24.92 31.51
C LYS A 85 27.36 -25.02 31.31
N ASP A 86 26.57 -24.42 32.20
CA ASP A 86 25.11 -24.40 32.09
C ASP A 86 24.65 -23.76 30.76
N ILE A 87 25.31 -22.68 30.35
CA ILE A 87 25.06 -22.01 29.06
C ILE A 87 25.46 -22.92 27.87
N LEU A 88 26.60 -23.60 27.94
CA LEU A 88 27.07 -24.50 26.87
C LEU A 88 26.18 -25.74 26.72
N ASP A 89 25.69 -26.27 27.84
CA ASP A 89 24.82 -27.44 27.90
C ASP A 89 23.37 -27.13 27.49
N THR A 90 22.99 -25.84 27.45
CA THR A 90 21.68 -25.41 26.98
C THR A 90 21.49 -25.78 25.50
N ASN A 91 20.42 -26.51 25.18
CA ASN A 91 20.09 -26.89 23.81
C ASN A 91 19.47 -25.70 23.07
N VAL A 92 20.18 -25.20 22.05
CA VAL A 92 19.76 -24.07 21.21
C VAL A 92 18.39 -24.32 20.57
N GLY A 93 18.07 -25.57 20.22
CA GLY A 93 16.78 -25.92 19.62
C GLY A 93 15.57 -25.77 20.54
N ARG A 94 15.75 -25.56 21.86
CA ARG A 94 14.67 -25.39 22.83
C ARG A 94 14.38 -23.95 23.22
N ILE A 95 15.28 -23.01 22.89
CA ILE A 95 15.12 -21.60 23.28
C ILE A 95 14.16 -20.93 22.29
N SER A 96 13.21 -20.15 22.81
CA SER A 96 12.24 -19.44 21.96
C SER A 96 12.91 -18.32 21.15
N LEU A 97 12.28 -17.91 20.05
CA LEU A 97 12.78 -16.80 19.22
C LEU A 97 12.94 -15.50 20.02
N ASP A 98 12.10 -15.28 21.03
CA ASP A 98 12.13 -14.07 21.86
C ASP A 98 13.27 -14.10 22.91
N GLU A 99 13.67 -15.28 23.37
CA GLU A 99 14.77 -15.47 24.34
C GLU A 99 16.15 -15.53 23.66
N MET A 100 16.21 -15.89 22.37
CA MET A 100 17.47 -16.07 21.65
C MET A 100 18.39 -14.85 21.60
N PRO A 101 17.91 -13.61 21.39
CA PRO A 101 18.76 -12.44 21.45
C PRO A 101 19.41 -12.25 22.84
N GLY A 102 18.67 -12.56 23.90
CA GLY A 102 19.18 -12.53 25.28
C GLY A 102 20.24 -13.60 25.52
N PHE A 103 20.01 -14.81 25.01
CA PHE A 103 20.97 -15.91 25.09
C PHE A 103 22.28 -15.62 24.35
N LEU A 104 22.22 -15.11 23.12
CA LEU A 104 23.41 -14.67 22.37
C LEU A 104 24.18 -13.57 23.11
N LYS A 105 23.47 -12.57 23.63
CA LYS A 105 24.10 -11.51 24.42
C LYS A 105 24.82 -12.06 25.65
N SER A 106 24.22 -13.04 26.34
CA SER A 106 24.86 -13.71 27.48
C SER A 106 26.14 -14.45 27.06
N LEU A 107 26.14 -15.16 25.92
CA LEU A 107 27.32 -15.82 25.36
C LEU A 107 28.44 -14.81 25.05
N GLU A 108 28.11 -13.68 24.41
CA GLU A 108 29.05 -12.61 24.08
C GLU A 108 29.65 -11.94 25.33
N GLU A 109 28.83 -11.66 26.34
CA GLU A 109 29.26 -11.13 27.63
C GLU A 109 30.24 -12.09 28.32
N LYS A 110 29.92 -13.38 28.38
CA LYS A 110 30.83 -14.40 28.94
C LYS A 110 32.12 -14.51 28.14
N LEU A 111 32.06 -14.47 26.81
CA LEU A 111 33.24 -14.47 25.95
C LEU A 111 34.13 -13.22 26.18
N SER A 112 33.55 -12.07 26.51
CA SER A 112 34.29 -10.85 26.85
C SER A 112 35.08 -10.99 28.16
N ILE A 113 34.49 -11.61 29.18
CA ILE A 113 35.12 -11.90 30.47
C ILE A 113 36.30 -12.87 30.29
N LEU A 114 36.18 -13.83 29.37
CA LEU A 114 37.27 -14.76 29.06
C LEU A 114 38.53 -14.09 28.50
N LYS A 115 38.43 -12.88 27.92
CA LYS A 115 39.61 -12.16 27.41
C LYS A 115 40.54 -11.69 28.53
N THR A 116 40.02 -11.50 29.75
CA THR A 116 40.79 -11.00 30.90
C THR A 116 41.27 -12.13 31.83
N SER A 117 40.62 -13.30 31.81
CA SER A 117 40.92 -14.42 32.72
C SER A 117 41.68 -15.57 32.06
N LYS A 118 42.95 -15.74 32.43
CA LYS A 118 43.80 -16.84 31.91
C LYS A 118 43.30 -18.23 32.33
N LYS A 119 42.63 -18.34 33.49
CA LYS A 119 42.11 -19.61 34.05
C LYS A 119 40.94 -20.17 33.23
N LEU A 120 40.23 -19.31 32.52
CA LEU A 120 39.02 -19.67 31.78
C LEU A 120 39.25 -19.82 30.26
N ALA A 121 40.49 -19.67 29.79
CA ALA A 121 40.83 -19.67 28.37
C ALA A 121 40.33 -20.92 27.61
N ASN A 122 40.21 -22.05 28.30
CA ASN A 122 39.74 -23.32 27.73
C ASN A 122 38.28 -23.26 27.23
N PHE A 123 37.45 -22.36 27.76
CA PHE A 123 36.04 -22.19 27.36
C PHE A 123 35.85 -21.30 26.14
N ARG A 124 36.90 -20.60 25.69
CA ARG A 124 36.80 -19.63 24.61
C ARG A 124 36.36 -20.26 23.29
N LYS A 125 36.94 -21.42 22.96
CA LYS A 125 36.59 -22.15 21.73
C LYS A 125 35.16 -22.71 21.82
N PRO A 126 34.76 -23.46 22.86
CA PRO A 126 33.38 -23.92 23.03
C PRO A 126 32.32 -22.82 22.94
N LEU A 127 32.55 -21.66 23.57
CA LEU A 127 31.61 -20.52 23.50
C LEU A 127 31.52 -19.92 22.09
N ASN A 128 32.65 -19.76 21.40
CA ASN A 128 32.64 -19.32 20.01
C ASN A 128 31.88 -20.31 19.11
N ASP A 129 32.14 -21.60 19.28
CA ASP A 129 31.46 -22.66 18.51
C ASP A 129 29.94 -22.60 18.78
N LYS A 130 29.53 -22.37 20.03
CA LYS A 130 28.13 -22.21 20.42
C LYS A 130 27.47 -20.95 19.82
N ILE A 131 28.19 -19.82 19.78
CA ILE A 131 27.71 -18.59 19.11
C ILE A 131 27.51 -18.87 17.62
N MET A 132 28.50 -19.49 16.98
CA MET A 132 28.44 -19.87 15.55
C MET A 132 27.31 -20.84 15.24
N GLU A 133 26.93 -21.71 16.18
CA GLU A 133 25.76 -22.60 16.08
C GLU A 133 24.44 -21.83 16.28
N THR A 134 24.40 -20.87 17.21
CA THR A 134 23.18 -20.17 17.61
C THR A 134 22.74 -19.10 16.60
N GLU A 135 23.69 -18.37 16.01
CA GLU A 135 23.41 -17.34 15.00
C GLU A 135 22.57 -17.83 13.80
N PRO A 136 22.93 -18.93 13.11
CA PRO A 136 22.14 -19.42 11.98
C PRO A 136 20.73 -19.87 12.41
N VAL A 137 20.59 -20.46 13.60
CA VAL A 137 19.28 -20.86 14.16
C VAL A 137 18.41 -19.63 14.39
N LEU A 138 18.96 -18.56 14.98
CA LEU A 138 18.23 -17.30 15.16
C LEU A 138 17.78 -16.72 13.81
N LYS A 139 18.67 -16.73 12.80
CA LYS A 139 18.34 -16.26 11.46
C LYS A 139 17.22 -17.08 10.82
N GLU A 140 17.25 -18.40 10.98
CA GLU A 140 16.21 -19.31 10.49
C GLU A 140 14.87 -19.05 11.18
N LEU A 141 14.85 -18.93 12.52
CA LEU A 141 13.64 -18.63 13.29
C LEU A 141 13.03 -17.28 12.90
N LYS A 142 13.85 -16.23 12.75
CA LYS A 142 13.41 -14.92 12.24
C LYS A 142 12.78 -15.03 10.85
N SER A 143 13.41 -15.79 9.96
CA SER A 143 12.91 -16.01 8.60
C SER A 143 11.58 -16.77 8.60
N LYS A 144 11.45 -17.79 9.46
CA LYS A 144 10.20 -18.56 9.64
C LYS A 144 9.08 -17.69 10.20
N LYS A 145 9.35 -16.84 11.19
CA LYS A 145 8.37 -15.88 11.73
C LYS A 145 7.92 -14.91 10.64
N ARG A 146 8.86 -14.29 9.93
CA ARG A 146 8.55 -13.38 8.81
C ARG A 146 7.73 -14.05 7.73
N LEU A 147 8.02 -15.31 7.40
CA LEU A 147 7.26 -16.08 6.42
C LEU A 147 5.82 -16.36 6.89
N ARG A 148 5.59 -16.58 8.19
CA ARG A 148 4.23 -16.72 8.74
C ARG A 148 3.46 -15.40 8.65
N GLU A 149 4.08 -14.30 9.09
CA GLU A 149 3.49 -12.95 9.00
C GLU A 149 3.10 -12.60 7.56
N LEU A 150 3.98 -12.85 6.58
CA LEU A 150 3.70 -12.60 5.16
C LEU A 150 2.59 -13.51 4.60
N LYS A 151 2.45 -14.74 5.11
CA LYS A 151 1.34 -15.63 4.71
C LYS A 151 0.01 -15.12 5.24
N GLU A 152 -0.03 -14.71 6.50
CA GLU A 152 -1.22 -14.13 7.13
C GLU A 152 -1.64 -12.83 6.42
N GLU A 153 -0.67 -11.94 6.12
CA GLU A 153 -0.91 -10.71 5.35
C GLU A 153 -1.46 -11.01 3.95
N ARG A 154 -0.87 -11.99 3.23
CA ARG A 154 -1.37 -12.42 1.93
C ARG A 154 -2.80 -12.92 2.00
N ASP A 155 -3.12 -13.76 3.00
CA ASP A 155 -4.45 -14.35 3.13
C ASP A 155 -5.50 -13.28 3.46
N LEU A 156 -5.15 -12.26 4.25
CA LEU A 156 -5.99 -11.09 4.51
C LEU A 156 -6.23 -10.26 3.24
N LEU A 157 -5.18 -9.97 2.47
CA LEU A 157 -5.29 -9.24 1.21
C LEU A 157 -6.13 -10.01 0.19
N GLU A 158 -6.02 -11.34 0.14
CA GLU A 158 -6.84 -12.16 -0.75
C GLU A 158 -8.33 -12.08 -0.39
N GLN A 159 -8.67 -12.02 0.90
CA GLN A 159 -10.04 -11.81 1.36
C GLN A 159 -10.56 -10.41 0.99
N GLU A 160 -9.74 -9.37 1.14
CA GLU A 160 -10.09 -7.99 0.77
C GLU A 160 -10.34 -7.86 -0.74
N ILE A 161 -9.49 -8.46 -1.58
CA ILE A 161 -9.68 -8.48 -3.04
C ILE A 161 -11.00 -9.15 -3.40
N LYS A 162 -11.31 -10.31 -2.79
CA LYS A 162 -12.58 -11.02 -3.04
C LYS A 162 -13.80 -10.18 -2.67
N GLU A 163 -13.74 -9.45 -1.56
CA GLU A 163 -14.83 -8.58 -1.13
C GLU A 163 -14.99 -7.36 -2.05
N LEU A 164 -13.90 -6.74 -2.48
CA LEU A 164 -13.93 -5.64 -3.45
C LEU A 164 -14.50 -6.09 -4.81
N ASP A 165 -14.13 -7.28 -5.27
CA ASP A 165 -14.70 -7.86 -6.48
C ASP A 165 -16.20 -8.11 -6.34
N ARG A 166 -16.66 -8.61 -5.19
CA ARG A 166 -18.09 -8.79 -4.90
C ARG A 166 -18.85 -7.46 -4.96
N GLN A 167 -18.33 -6.42 -4.30
CA GLN A 167 -18.94 -5.08 -4.30
C GLN A 167 -18.96 -4.45 -5.70
N LYS A 168 -17.91 -4.69 -6.51
CA LYS A 168 -17.87 -4.25 -7.89
C LYS A 168 -18.95 -4.92 -8.73
N GLN A 169 -19.15 -6.23 -8.59
CA GLN A 169 -20.21 -6.96 -9.30
C GLN A 169 -21.60 -6.50 -8.87
N GLU A 170 -21.82 -6.27 -7.58
CA GLU A 170 -23.09 -5.75 -7.05
C GLU A 170 -23.44 -4.39 -7.66
N LYS A 171 -22.48 -3.45 -7.67
CA LYS A 171 -22.66 -2.14 -8.31
C LYS A 171 -22.96 -2.24 -9.80
N LEU A 172 -22.29 -3.14 -10.52
CA LEU A 172 -22.55 -3.36 -11.94
C LEU A 172 -23.97 -3.88 -12.18
N MET A 173 -24.44 -4.84 -11.36
CA MET A 173 -25.81 -5.34 -11.46
C MET A 173 -26.85 -4.26 -11.14
N ASP A 174 -26.60 -3.43 -10.12
CA ASP A 174 -27.47 -2.31 -9.77
C ASP A 174 -27.54 -1.26 -10.87
N GLU A 175 -26.40 -0.93 -11.49
CA GLU A 175 -26.34 -0.05 -12.65
C GLU A 175 -27.11 -0.67 -13.81
N GLU A 176 -26.84 -1.92 -14.19
CA GLU A 176 -27.59 -2.60 -15.26
C GLU A 176 -29.10 -2.66 -15.01
N ALA A 177 -29.53 -2.85 -13.77
CA ALA A 177 -30.94 -2.87 -13.39
C ALA A 177 -31.59 -1.50 -13.60
N LYS A 178 -30.94 -0.42 -13.14
CA LYS A 178 -31.39 0.96 -13.38
C LYS A 178 -31.46 1.29 -14.86
N TRP A 179 -30.46 0.85 -15.62
CA TRP A 179 -30.42 1.05 -17.06
C TRP A 179 -31.58 0.33 -17.76
N ARG A 180 -31.86 -0.92 -17.40
CA ARG A 180 -33.00 -1.67 -17.92
C ARG A 180 -34.33 -1.01 -17.57
N GLU A 181 -34.48 -0.51 -16.34
CA GLU A 181 -35.69 0.22 -15.91
C GLU A 181 -35.92 1.47 -16.78
N ILE A 182 -34.87 2.27 -17.00
CA ILE A 182 -34.92 3.45 -17.88
C ILE A 182 -35.32 3.06 -19.30
N LEU A 183 -34.70 2.04 -19.89
CA LEU A 183 -35.00 1.63 -21.26
C LEU A 183 -36.42 1.06 -21.38
N ASN A 184 -36.90 0.29 -20.40
CA ASN A 184 -38.28 -0.20 -20.37
C ASN A 184 -39.30 0.95 -20.32
N LYS A 185 -38.99 2.03 -19.60
CA LYS A 185 -39.86 3.22 -19.53
C LYS A 185 -39.90 4.00 -20.86
N LEU A 186 -38.77 4.06 -21.57
CA LEU A 186 -38.64 4.84 -22.81
C LEU A 186 -39.09 4.08 -24.06
N GLU A 187 -39.14 2.75 -24.01
CA GLU A 187 -39.51 1.88 -25.13
C GLU A 187 -38.74 2.23 -26.42
N PRO A 188 -37.39 2.17 -26.40
CA PRO A 188 -36.54 2.61 -27.52
C PRO A 188 -36.79 1.83 -28.82
N ASP A 189 -37.24 0.58 -28.73
CA ASP A 189 -37.54 -0.25 -29.90
C ASP A 189 -38.76 0.25 -30.68
N GLU A 190 -39.68 0.93 -30.01
CA GLU A 190 -40.87 1.53 -30.63
C GLU A 190 -40.63 2.97 -31.07
N ASN A 191 -39.66 3.65 -30.44
CA ASN A 191 -39.44 5.08 -30.58
C ASN A 191 -38.05 5.41 -31.13
N ASN A 192 -37.98 5.77 -32.41
CA ASN A 192 -36.72 6.11 -33.06
C ASN A 192 -36.20 7.53 -32.79
N ALA A 193 -36.98 8.37 -32.12
CA ALA A 193 -36.60 9.74 -31.80
C ALA A 193 -37.21 10.21 -30.47
N PHE A 194 -36.41 10.91 -29.67
CA PHE A 194 -36.81 11.55 -28.41
C PHE A 194 -36.36 13.00 -28.41
N LYS A 195 -37.15 13.90 -27.81
CA LYS A 195 -36.71 15.28 -27.62
C LYS A 195 -35.84 15.38 -26.38
N LYS A 196 -34.74 16.11 -26.49
CA LYS A 196 -33.74 16.19 -25.42
C LYS A 196 -34.25 16.93 -24.17
N ASP A 197 -35.14 17.90 -24.34
CA ASP A 197 -35.77 18.67 -23.26
C ASP A 197 -36.79 17.87 -22.45
N GLU A 198 -37.22 16.72 -22.95
CA GLU A 198 -38.14 15.80 -22.27
C GLU A 198 -37.40 14.67 -21.53
N LEU A 199 -36.06 14.66 -21.54
CA LEU A 199 -35.23 13.59 -20.97
C LEU A 199 -34.32 14.10 -19.86
N SER A 200 -34.11 13.27 -18.84
CA SER A 200 -33.05 13.43 -17.86
C SER A 200 -31.68 13.06 -18.43
N ASP A 201 -30.59 13.50 -17.77
CA ASP A 201 -29.23 13.16 -18.18
C ASP A 201 -28.94 11.65 -18.15
N GLU A 202 -29.58 10.91 -17.24
CA GLU A 202 -29.49 9.45 -17.16
C GLU A 202 -30.17 8.77 -18.34
N GLU A 203 -31.37 9.22 -18.70
CA GLU A 203 -32.09 8.77 -19.90
C GLU A 203 -31.32 9.08 -21.19
N ILE A 204 -30.70 10.26 -21.28
CA ILE A 204 -29.85 10.64 -22.41
C ILE A 204 -28.66 9.68 -22.54
N ARG A 205 -27.96 9.38 -21.43
CA ARG A 205 -26.85 8.41 -21.42
C ARG A 205 -27.32 7.00 -21.80
N ALA A 206 -28.47 6.58 -21.27
CA ALA A 206 -29.08 5.29 -21.60
C ALA A 206 -29.32 5.13 -23.11
N LEU A 207 -29.99 6.12 -23.71
CA LEU A 207 -30.26 6.14 -25.14
C LEU A 207 -28.97 6.22 -25.98
N GLN A 208 -27.96 6.97 -25.55
CA GLN A 208 -26.70 7.06 -26.29
C GLN A 208 -25.97 5.70 -26.38
N ASN A 209 -25.99 4.89 -25.33
CA ASN A 209 -25.42 3.54 -25.39
C ASN A 209 -26.25 2.61 -26.29
N GLU A 210 -27.57 2.84 -26.40
CA GLU A 210 -28.44 2.18 -27.37
C GLU A 210 -28.26 2.66 -28.82
N GLY A 211 -27.26 3.53 -29.06
CA GLY A 211 -26.88 4.01 -30.39
C GLY A 211 -27.63 5.26 -30.86
N TYR A 212 -28.39 5.92 -29.97
CA TYR A 212 -29.03 7.20 -30.32
C TYR A 212 -27.98 8.29 -30.49
N GLN A 213 -28.18 9.11 -31.53
CA GLN A 213 -27.29 10.19 -31.89
C GLN A 213 -27.96 11.53 -31.68
N HIS A 214 -27.19 12.49 -31.18
CA HIS A 214 -27.66 13.86 -31.02
C HIS A 214 -27.81 14.58 -32.39
N ALA A 215 -28.90 15.32 -32.54
CA ALA A 215 -29.13 16.17 -33.69
C ALA A 215 -29.98 17.40 -33.32
N ASN A 216 -29.78 18.49 -34.08
CA ASN A 216 -30.67 19.64 -34.05
C ASN A 216 -31.39 19.69 -35.40
N GLU A 217 -32.67 19.37 -35.40
CA GLU A 217 -33.44 19.16 -36.62
C GLU A 217 -34.72 19.99 -36.63
N TYR A 218 -35.17 20.38 -37.82
CA TYR A 218 -36.44 21.09 -37.98
C TYR A 218 -37.62 20.13 -37.82
N CYS A 219 -38.37 20.28 -36.73
CA CYS A 219 -39.59 19.53 -36.48
C CYS A 219 -40.73 20.12 -37.31
N VAL A 220 -41.32 19.33 -38.22
CA VAL A 220 -42.43 19.80 -39.08
C VAL A 220 -43.73 19.93 -38.31
N PHE A 221 -43.88 19.18 -37.22
CA PHE A 221 -44.98 19.28 -36.28
C PHE A 221 -44.94 20.60 -35.51
N GLU A 222 -43.82 20.91 -34.83
CA GLU A 222 -43.66 22.12 -34.02
C GLU A 222 -43.25 23.37 -34.81
N ARG A 223 -42.82 23.19 -36.05
CA ARG A 223 -42.34 24.25 -36.97
C ARG A 223 -41.12 25.05 -36.46
N LYS A 224 -40.31 24.47 -35.58
CA LYS A 224 -39.05 25.02 -35.07
C LYS A 224 -37.93 23.98 -35.11
N ILE A 225 -36.70 24.43 -34.95
CA ILE A 225 -35.55 23.54 -34.74
C ILE A 225 -35.61 23.06 -33.28
N VAL A 226 -35.50 21.75 -33.09
CA VAL A 226 -35.52 21.09 -31.77
C VAL A 226 -34.27 20.24 -31.60
N SER A 227 -33.85 20.09 -30.35
CA SER A 227 -32.72 19.25 -29.98
C SER A 227 -33.21 17.85 -29.65
N VAL A 228 -32.71 16.83 -30.35
CA VAL A 228 -33.27 15.48 -30.33
C VAL A 228 -32.18 14.42 -30.27
N LEU A 229 -32.54 13.27 -29.71
CA LEU A 229 -31.81 12.02 -29.81
C LEU A 229 -32.53 11.13 -30.81
N VAL A 230 -31.81 10.63 -31.82
CA VAL A 230 -32.39 9.85 -32.92
C VAL A 230 -31.56 8.59 -33.13
N LYS A 231 -32.19 7.42 -33.17
CA LYS A 231 -31.56 6.15 -33.54
C LYS A 231 -31.77 5.93 -35.03
N PRO A 232 -30.74 6.09 -35.89
CA PRO A 232 -30.88 5.85 -37.31
C PRO A 232 -31.23 4.38 -37.57
N ILE A 233 -32.18 4.14 -38.45
CA ILE A 233 -32.63 2.78 -38.80
C ILE A 233 -31.97 2.40 -40.13
N LEU A 234 -31.42 1.19 -40.22
CA LEU A 234 -30.73 0.67 -41.41
C LEU A 234 -29.69 1.67 -41.98
N ASN A 235 -29.88 2.11 -43.22
CA ASN A 235 -29.02 3.05 -43.94
C ASN A 235 -29.61 4.47 -44.02
N HIS A 236 -30.66 4.76 -43.23
CA HIS A 236 -31.25 6.09 -43.20
C HIS A 236 -30.37 7.04 -42.37
N SER A 237 -30.30 8.30 -42.77
CA SER A 237 -29.62 9.32 -41.97
C SER A 237 -30.49 9.75 -40.80
N LYS A 238 -29.88 10.24 -39.72
CA LYS A 238 -30.60 10.81 -38.57
C LYS A 238 -31.65 11.87 -38.97
N THR A 239 -31.33 12.71 -39.95
CA THR A 239 -32.25 13.71 -40.51
C THR A 239 -33.46 13.08 -41.18
N HIS A 240 -33.28 11.98 -41.92
CA HIS A 240 -34.37 11.27 -42.57
C HIS A 240 -35.26 10.59 -41.51
N THR A 241 -34.67 9.82 -40.59
CA THR A 241 -35.40 9.14 -39.51
C THR A 241 -36.22 10.12 -38.67
N PHE A 242 -35.61 11.24 -38.25
CA PHE A 242 -36.32 12.27 -37.49
C PHE A 242 -37.46 12.94 -38.27
N LEU A 243 -37.25 13.21 -39.57
CA LEU A 243 -38.29 13.80 -40.39
C LEU A 243 -39.48 12.86 -40.57
N VAL A 244 -39.24 11.56 -40.74
CA VAL A 244 -40.30 10.54 -40.80
C VAL A 244 -41.10 10.54 -39.50
N TRP A 245 -40.43 10.48 -38.34
CA TRP A 245 -41.06 10.57 -37.02
C TRP A 245 -41.91 11.85 -36.87
N SER A 246 -41.34 13.00 -37.21
CA SER A 246 -42.03 14.30 -37.08
C SER A 246 -43.24 14.42 -38.01
N LEU A 247 -43.21 13.78 -39.18
CA LEU A 247 -44.36 13.71 -40.09
C LEU A 247 -45.47 12.81 -39.54
N CYS A 248 -45.14 11.68 -38.92
CA CYS A 248 -46.13 10.83 -38.25
C CYS A 248 -46.86 11.61 -37.15
N GLN A 249 -46.11 12.30 -36.29
CA GLN A 249 -46.66 13.17 -35.23
C GLN A 249 -47.57 14.28 -35.80
N LEU A 250 -47.21 14.86 -36.94
CA LEU A 250 -48.05 15.85 -37.63
C LEU A 250 -49.33 15.21 -38.20
N LEU A 251 -49.24 13.99 -38.75
CA LEU A 251 -50.37 13.28 -39.33
C LEU A 251 -51.42 12.90 -38.29
N GLU A 252 -51.01 12.54 -37.08
CA GLU A 252 -51.88 12.23 -35.94
C GLU A 252 -52.77 13.41 -35.50
N LYS A 253 -52.42 14.64 -35.88
CA LYS A 253 -53.24 15.83 -35.58
C LYS A 253 -54.37 16.08 -36.57
N PHE A 254 -54.41 15.37 -37.70
CA PHE A 254 -55.50 15.50 -38.65
C PHE A 254 -56.63 14.54 -38.31
N GLU A 255 -57.85 15.07 -38.16
CA GLU A 255 -59.05 14.26 -38.02
C GLU A 255 -59.21 13.31 -39.21
N ASP A 256 -59.79 12.13 -38.97
CA ASP A 256 -59.99 11.04 -39.95
C ASP A 256 -58.71 10.41 -40.54
N VAL A 257 -57.52 10.79 -40.08
CA VAL A 257 -56.27 10.09 -40.44
C VAL A 257 -56.09 8.88 -39.51
N GLU A 258 -55.91 7.71 -40.12
CA GLU A 258 -55.81 6.43 -39.43
C GLU A 258 -54.69 5.58 -40.03
N LYS A 259 -54.27 4.52 -39.32
CA LYS A 259 -53.33 3.51 -39.82
C LYS A 259 -52.04 4.13 -40.39
N ILE A 260 -51.46 5.07 -39.65
CA ILE A 260 -50.16 5.65 -40.00
C ILE A 260 -49.12 4.55 -39.81
N THR A 261 -48.33 4.28 -40.83
CA THR A 261 -47.30 3.24 -40.82
C THR A 261 -46.06 3.77 -41.51
N GLY A 262 -44.94 3.76 -40.80
CA GLY A 262 -43.62 3.98 -41.38
C GLY A 262 -43.11 2.70 -42.05
N HIS A 263 -42.46 2.82 -43.21
CA HIS A 263 -41.86 1.69 -43.91
C HIS A 263 -40.38 1.94 -44.12
N GLU A 264 -39.58 0.89 -43.96
CA GLU A 264 -38.12 0.93 -44.19
C GLU A 264 -37.73 0.50 -45.61
N THR A 265 -38.67 0.04 -46.44
CA THR A 265 -38.37 -0.75 -47.64
C THR A 265 -39.00 -0.20 -48.93
N ARG A 266 -39.47 -1.09 -49.82
CA ARG A 266 -39.87 -0.79 -51.20
C ARG A 266 -41.09 0.13 -51.32
N ASP A 267 -41.90 0.23 -50.27
CA ASP A 267 -43.06 1.12 -50.23
C ASP A 267 -42.66 2.58 -49.98
N ALA A 268 -43.63 3.49 -49.87
CA ALA A 268 -43.38 4.85 -49.41
C ALA A 268 -42.93 4.88 -47.95
N ASP A 269 -42.07 5.83 -47.58
CA ASP A 269 -41.56 5.94 -46.20
C ASP A 269 -42.68 6.07 -45.16
N ILE A 270 -43.79 6.72 -45.51
CA ILE A 270 -44.99 6.78 -44.65
C ILE A 270 -46.23 6.48 -45.50
N THR A 271 -47.10 5.61 -44.99
CA THR A 271 -48.44 5.39 -45.55
C THR A 271 -49.49 5.63 -44.48
N PHE A 272 -50.67 6.10 -44.88
CA PHE A 272 -51.79 6.30 -43.97
C PHE A 272 -53.13 6.22 -44.70
N ARG A 273 -54.21 6.07 -43.94
CA ARG A 273 -55.59 6.05 -44.45
C ARG A 273 -56.28 7.36 -44.09
N TYR A 274 -56.96 7.96 -45.06
CA TYR A 274 -57.82 9.13 -44.86
C TYR A 274 -59.09 8.99 -45.69
N LYS A 275 -60.26 9.15 -45.09
CA LYS A 275 -61.58 8.97 -45.75
C LYS A 275 -61.65 7.68 -46.59
N ARG A 276 -61.24 6.56 -45.98
CA ARG A 276 -61.17 5.21 -46.56
C ARG A 276 -60.23 5.04 -47.77
N LYS A 277 -59.36 6.01 -48.06
CA LYS A 277 -58.37 5.95 -49.13
C LYS A 277 -56.95 5.93 -48.56
N TYR A 278 -56.05 5.21 -49.21
CA TYR A 278 -54.64 5.19 -48.85
C TYR A 278 -53.88 6.34 -49.50
N TYR A 279 -53.01 6.94 -48.69
CA TYR A 279 -52.09 8.02 -49.03
C TYR A 279 -50.67 7.62 -48.66
N ALA A 280 -49.69 8.26 -49.30
CA ALA A 280 -48.28 7.99 -49.11
C ALA A 280 -47.42 9.26 -49.12
N LEU A 281 -46.38 9.29 -48.28
CA LEU A 281 -45.34 10.32 -48.26
C LEU A 281 -43.99 9.65 -48.47
N GLU A 282 -43.20 10.17 -49.41
CA GLU A 282 -41.82 9.73 -49.65
C GLU A 282 -40.86 10.85 -49.21
N VAL A 283 -39.99 10.58 -48.26
CA VAL A 283 -39.04 11.50 -47.67
C VAL A 283 -37.68 11.42 -48.36
N GLU A 284 -37.31 12.49 -49.04
CA GLU A 284 -36.15 12.52 -49.92
C GLU A 284 -35.03 13.44 -49.43
N THR A 285 -33.86 12.84 -49.19
CA THR A 285 -32.64 13.55 -48.81
C THR A 285 -31.77 13.97 -50.00
N GLY A 286 -32.11 13.54 -51.22
CA GLY A 286 -31.47 13.97 -52.47
C GLY A 286 -30.66 12.90 -53.22
N ASN A 287 -30.48 11.71 -52.64
CA ASN A 287 -29.74 10.62 -53.28
C ASN A 287 -30.50 9.98 -54.46
N LEU A 288 -31.85 9.93 -54.41
CA LEU A 288 -32.65 9.29 -55.45
C LEU A 288 -32.45 9.96 -56.83
N LEU A 289 -32.30 11.28 -56.87
CA LEU A 289 -32.10 12.02 -58.13
C LEU A 289 -30.81 11.66 -58.88
N ARG A 290 -29.80 11.11 -58.19
CA ARG A 290 -28.58 10.61 -58.82
C ARG A 290 -28.82 9.26 -59.51
N LYS A 291 -29.77 8.48 -59.00
CA LYS A 291 -30.10 7.13 -59.49
C LYS A 291 -31.37 7.16 -60.36
N LYS A 292 -31.27 7.80 -61.54
CA LYS A 292 -32.43 8.07 -62.45
C LYS A 292 -33.32 6.86 -62.74
N ARG A 293 -32.77 5.64 -62.86
CA ARG A 293 -33.55 4.42 -63.08
C ARG A 293 -34.43 4.10 -61.86
N GLN A 294 -33.83 4.05 -60.67
CA GLN A 294 -34.54 3.80 -59.41
C GLN A 294 -35.60 4.87 -59.13
N ALA A 295 -35.28 6.15 -59.43
CA ALA A 295 -36.25 7.23 -59.30
C ALA A 295 -37.50 7.00 -60.17
N ARG A 296 -37.33 6.59 -61.43
CA ARG A 296 -38.44 6.30 -62.34
C ARG A 296 -39.24 5.08 -61.87
N GLU A 297 -38.57 4.03 -61.42
CA GLU A 297 -39.22 2.83 -60.88
C GLU A 297 -40.05 3.15 -59.64
N LYS A 298 -39.51 3.92 -58.69
CA LYS A 298 -40.22 4.36 -57.48
C LYS A 298 -41.45 5.22 -57.83
N VAL A 299 -41.31 6.21 -58.71
CA VAL A 299 -42.45 7.03 -59.16
C VAL A 299 -43.52 6.18 -59.86
N ARG A 300 -43.12 5.23 -60.71
CA ARG A 300 -44.05 4.31 -61.36
C ARG A 300 -44.83 3.47 -60.35
N PHE A 301 -44.13 2.94 -59.34
CA PHE A 301 -44.74 2.19 -58.24
C PHE A 301 -45.74 3.06 -57.46
N LEU A 302 -45.34 4.27 -57.03
CA LEU A 302 -46.19 5.18 -56.27
C LEU A 302 -47.44 5.61 -57.07
N ASN A 303 -47.29 5.93 -58.36
CA ASN A 303 -48.42 6.24 -59.24
C ASN A 303 -49.35 5.04 -59.44
N SER A 304 -48.81 3.83 -59.57
CA SER A 304 -49.62 2.62 -59.70
C SER A 304 -50.42 2.33 -58.43
N LYS A 305 -49.81 2.49 -57.25
CA LYS A 305 -50.41 2.11 -55.97
C LYS A 305 -51.31 3.20 -55.39
N TYR A 306 -50.85 4.46 -55.39
CA TYR A 306 -51.52 5.58 -54.72
C TYR A 306 -52.15 6.58 -55.70
N LYS A 307 -51.90 6.47 -57.01
CA LYS A 307 -52.38 7.41 -58.05
C LYS A 307 -51.89 8.84 -57.78
N ASP A 308 -52.81 9.74 -57.46
CA ASP A 308 -52.60 11.16 -57.13
C ASP A 308 -52.50 11.43 -55.62
N ARG A 309 -52.55 10.38 -54.78
CA ARG A 309 -52.59 10.47 -53.31
C ARG A 309 -51.23 10.27 -52.67
N TRP A 310 -50.17 10.76 -53.29
CA TRP A 310 -48.83 10.71 -52.71
C TRP A 310 -48.03 11.98 -53.03
N MET A 311 -47.02 12.27 -52.22
CA MET A 311 -46.08 13.36 -52.50
C MET A 311 -44.68 13.10 -51.94
N PHE A 312 -43.68 13.72 -52.57
CA PHE A 312 -42.32 13.82 -52.03
C PHE A 312 -42.22 14.92 -50.98
N ILE A 313 -41.55 14.63 -49.87
CA ILE A 313 -41.10 15.60 -48.86
C ILE A 313 -39.59 15.73 -48.96
N VAL A 314 -39.11 16.85 -49.49
CA VAL A 314 -37.69 17.04 -49.77
C VAL A 314 -37.02 17.79 -48.62
N THR A 315 -35.89 17.28 -48.11
CA THR A 315 -35.15 17.93 -47.02
C THR A 315 -34.41 19.19 -47.49
N ASN A 316 -33.95 19.21 -48.74
CA ASN A 316 -33.22 20.31 -49.37
C ASN A 316 -34.10 21.06 -50.39
N LYS A 317 -34.39 22.33 -50.11
CA LYS A 317 -35.21 23.23 -50.95
C LYS A 317 -34.67 23.35 -52.38
N ASN A 318 -33.35 23.30 -52.59
CA ASN A 318 -32.74 23.45 -53.91
C ASN A 318 -33.06 22.27 -54.85
N LEU A 319 -33.43 21.11 -54.29
CA LEU A 319 -33.82 19.93 -55.06
C LEU A 319 -35.32 19.89 -55.37
N LEU A 320 -36.13 20.73 -54.73
CA LEU A 320 -37.59 20.73 -54.85
C LEU A 320 -38.06 20.85 -56.30
N ALA A 321 -37.48 21.79 -57.07
CA ALA A 321 -37.83 22.00 -58.47
C ALA A 321 -37.57 20.75 -59.33
N ARG A 322 -36.55 19.95 -58.98
CA ARG A 322 -36.22 18.71 -59.69
C ARG A 322 -37.19 17.59 -59.34
N TYR A 323 -37.53 17.42 -58.06
CA TYR A 323 -38.55 16.44 -57.65
C TYR A 323 -39.95 16.76 -58.18
N ARG A 324 -40.31 18.04 -58.32
CA ARG A 324 -41.58 18.47 -58.96
C ARG A 324 -41.74 18.01 -60.41
N LYS A 325 -40.63 17.76 -61.12
CA LYS A 325 -40.67 17.17 -62.48
C LYS A 325 -41.02 15.68 -62.47
N LEU A 326 -40.89 15.01 -61.31
CA LEU A 326 -41.17 13.58 -61.14
C LEU A 326 -42.58 13.33 -60.56
N GLY A 327 -43.08 14.24 -59.72
CA GLY A 327 -44.40 14.13 -59.09
C GLY A 327 -44.67 15.27 -58.11
N PRO A 328 -45.80 15.23 -57.38
CA PRO A 328 -46.10 16.20 -56.34
C PRO A 328 -44.97 16.25 -55.30
N ALA A 329 -44.46 17.44 -54.99
CA ALA A 329 -43.35 17.60 -54.06
C ALA A 329 -43.44 18.89 -53.25
N THR A 330 -43.04 18.81 -51.98
CA THR A 330 -43.00 19.93 -51.03
C THR A 330 -41.73 19.91 -50.17
N GLN A 331 -41.49 20.99 -49.44
CA GLN A 331 -40.36 21.12 -48.50
C GLN A 331 -40.85 21.08 -47.06
N ARG A 332 -39.95 20.74 -46.13
CA ARG A 332 -40.22 20.62 -44.69
C ARG A 332 -41.05 21.77 -44.10
N SER A 333 -40.68 23.02 -44.37
CA SER A 333 -41.32 24.20 -43.73
C SER A 333 -42.77 24.47 -44.14
N VAL A 334 -43.24 23.90 -45.26
CA VAL A 334 -44.61 24.13 -45.77
C VAL A 334 -45.39 22.82 -45.95
N VAL A 335 -44.87 21.72 -45.38
CA VAL A 335 -45.48 20.39 -45.52
C VAL A 335 -46.89 20.36 -44.93
N ALA A 336 -47.11 20.97 -43.76
CA ALA A 336 -48.44 21.00 -43.13
C ALA A 336 -49.51 21.64 -44.04
N LYS A 337 -49.18 22.75 -44.72
CA LYS A 337 -50.08 23.41 -45.68
C LYS A 337 -50.31 22.54 -46.93
N SER A 338 -49.26 21.86 -47.38
CA SER A 338 -49.32 20.96 -48.53
C SER A 338 -50.15 19.71 -48.25
N LEU A 339 -50.07 19.15 -47.03
CA LEU A 339 -50.89 18.04 -46.55
C LEU A 339 -52.36 18.43 -46.49
N LYS A 340 -52.72 19.58 -45.90
CA LYS A 340 -54.11 20.09 -45.92
C LYS A 340 -54.68 20.13 -47.34
N LYS A 341 -53.90 20.64 -48.30
CA LYS A 341 -54.29 20.67 -49.71
C LYS A 341 -54.44 19.26 -50.33
N LEU A 342 -53.52 18.35 -50.05
CA LEU A 342 -53.58 16.95 -50.54
C LEU A 342 -54.81 16.22 -50.00
N LEU A 343 -55.16 16.46 -48.74
CA LEU A 343 -56.33 15.89 -48.07
C LEU A 343 -57.63 16.63 -48.37
N LYS A 344 -57.57 17.76 -49.10
CA LYS A 344 -58.72 18.64 -49.40
C LYS A 344 -59.45 19.11 -48.13
N ILE A 345 -58.67 19.41 -47.09
CA ILE A 345 -59.17 20.01 -45.85
C ILE A 345 -59.31 21.51 -46.12
N SER A 346 -60.52 22.05 -45.93
CA SER A 346 -60.79 23.49 -46.02
C SER A 346 -59.79 24.22 -45.11
N THR A 347 -59.02 25.14 -45.70
CA THR A 347 -57.82 25.70 -45.06
C THR A 347 -58.16 26.78 -44.06
#